data_AF-A0A2V9PY16-F1
#
_entry.id   AF-A0A2V9PY16-F1
#
_cell.length_a   1.000
_cell.length_b   1.000
_cell.length_c   1.000
_cell.angle_alpha   90.00
_cell.angle_beta   90.00
_cell.angle_gamma   90.00
#
_symmetry.space_group_name_H-M   'P 1'
#
loop_
_entity.id
_entity.type
_entity.pdbx_description
1 polymer ?
#
loop_
_entity_poly.entity_id
_entity_poly.type
_entity_poly.pdbx_seq_one_letter_code
_entity_poly.pdbx_strand_id
1 'polypeptide(L)'
;MVVFGKHPDKSVAVLLQAFFSRFAIGFLAANVALRIHPAISGALVGLLISLPDAFAMKSYVGILGTGLIFGAIAGWAAKAWGS
;
A
#
# COMPACT_ATOMS: atom_id res chain seq x y z
N MET A 1 31.06 18.85 -9.74
CA MET A 1 30.87 19.54 -8.45
C MET A 1 29.46 20.12 -8.46
N VAL A 2 28.48 19.43 -7.87
CA VAL A 2 27.09 19.90 -7.83
C VAL A 2 26.85 20.50 -6.45
N VAL A 3 26.80 21.82 -6.42
CA VAL A 3 26.60 22.66 -5.25
C VAL A 3 25.12 22.65 -4.88
N PHE A 4 24.83 22.36 -3.61
CA PHE A 4 23.57 22.46 -2.88
C PHE A 4 22.34 23.02 -3.64
N GLY A 5 21.45 22.12 -4.05
CA GLY A 5 20.06 22.43 -4.41
C GLY A 5 19.19 21.23 -4.07
N LYS A 6 18.22 21.38 -3.17
CA LYS A 6 17.19 20.36 -2.88
C LYS A 6 16.62 19.83 -4.19
N HIS A 7 16.59 18.52 -4.42
CA HIS A 7 15.96 17.93 -5.61
C HIS A 7 14.43 17.84 -5.39
N PRO A 8 13.60 18.77 -5.90
CA PRO A 8 12.14 18.68 -5.76
C PRO A 8 11.58 17.39 -6.37
N ASP A 9 12.20 16.88 -7.43
CA ASP A 9 11.77 15.66 -8.13
C ASP A 9 11.76 14.42 -7.24
N LYS A 10 12.75 14.30 -6.34
CA LYS A 10 12.84 13.18 -5.41
C LYS A 10 11.70 13.20 -4.39
N SER A 11 11.35 14.38 -3.88
CA SER A 11 10.23 14.53 -2.95
C SER A 11 8.89 14.20 -3.62
N VAL A 12 8.67 14.67 -4.84
CA VAL A 12 7.46 14.37 -5.62
C VAL A 12 7.35 12.87 -5.91
N ALA A 13 8.44 12.24 -6.34
CA ALA A 13 8.48 10.80 -6.62
C ALA A 13 8.13 9.96 -5.38
N VAL A 14 8.69 10.29 -4.21
CA VAL A 14 8.39 9.60 -2.95
C VAL A 14 6.92 9.78 -2.55
N LEU A 15 6.36 10.99 -2.73
CA LEU A 15 4.97 11.28 -2.39
C LEU A 15 4.01 10.51 -3.30
N LEU A 16 4.29 10.50 -4.61
CA LEU A 16 3.52 9.74 -5.60
C LEU A 16 3.62 8.24 -5.36
N GLN A 17 4.82 7.72 -5.08
CA GLN A 17 5.02 6.31 -4.74
C GLN A 17 4.17 5.91 -3.53
N ALA A 18 4.22 6.70 -2.45
CA ALA A 18 3.42 6.46 -1.27
C ALA A 18 1.92 6.50 -1.59
N PHE A 19 1.45 7.52 -2.32
CA PHE A 19 0.06 7.66 -2.72
C PHE A 19 -0.44 6.48 -3.55
N PHE A 20 0.26 6.15 -4.64
CA PHE A 20 -0.15 5.08 -5.55
C PHE A 20 -0.14 3.72 -4.89
N SER A 21 0.79 3.46 -3.99
CA SER A 21 0.80 2.23 -3.21
C SER A 21 -0.46 2.10 -2.34
N ARG A 22 -0.87 3.16 -1.61
CA ARG A 22 -2.06 3.10 -0.74
C ARG A 22 -3.35 3.08 -1.57
N PHE A 23 -3.38 3.80 -2.68
CA PHE A 23 -4.47 3.73 -3.65
C PHE A 23 -4.62 2.31 -4.24
N ALA A 24 -3.52 1.69 -4.66
CA ALA A 24 -3.52 0.34 -5.20
C ALA A 24 -4.01 -0.68 -4.16
N ILE A 25 -3.59 -0.58 -2.90
CA ILE A 25 -4.09 -1.44 -1.82
C ILE A 25 -5.61 -1.30 -1.68
N GLY A 26 -6.13 -0.07 -1.59
CA GLY A 26 -7.57 0.16 -1.45
C GLY A 26 -8.38 -0.34 -2.65
N PHE A 27 -7.94 0.00 -3.87
CA PHE A 27 -8.61 -0.40 -5.10
C PHE A 27 -8.62 -1.92 -5.28
N LEU A 28 -7.47 -2.57 -5.10
CA LEU A 28 -7.37 -4.02 -5.26
C LEU A 28 -8.05 -4.77 -4.12
N ALA A 29 -7.93 -4.33 -2.87
CA ALA A 29 -8.61 -4.98 -1.75
C ALA A 29 -10.15 -4.99 -1.90
N ALA A 30 -10.70 -3.99 -2.59
CA ALA A 30 -12.13 -3.92 -2.88
C ALA A 30 -12.56 -4.79 -4.08
N ASN A 31 -11.70 -4.98 -5.08
CA ASN A 31 -12.05 -5.67 -6.33
C ASN A 31 -11.56 -7.12 -6.40
N VAL A 32 -10.56 -7.50 -5.61
CA VAL A 32 -10.00 -8.84 -5.60
C VAL A 32 -10.92 -9.79 -4.84
N ALA A 33 -11.71 -10.55 -5.61
CA ALA A 33 -12.58 -11.60 -5.10
C ALA A 33 -11.81 -12.93 -4.98
N LEU A 34 -11.14 -13.12 -3.83
CA LEU A 34 -10.62 -14.45 -3.45
C LEU A 34 -11.71 -15.24 -2.72
N ARG A 35 -11.71 -16.58 -2.86
CA ARG A 35 -12.63 -17.51 -2.16
C ARG A 35 -12.28 -17.68 -0.66
N ILE A 36 -11.84 -16.61 -0.01
CA ILE A 36 -11.44 -16.54 1.40
C ILE A 36 -12.10 -15.33 2.07
N HIS A 37 -11.93 -15.19 3.39
CA HIS A 37 -12.48 -14.04 4.12
C HIS A 37 -11.95 -12.70 3.54
N PRO A 38 -12.80 -11.70 3.23
CA PRO A 38 -12.36 -10.47 2.55
C PRO A 38 -11.30 -9.66 3.29
N ALA A 39 -11.30 -9.68 4.62
CA ALA A 39 -10.22 -9.07 5.40
C ALA A 39 -8.86 -9.77 5.17
N ILE A 40 -8.85 -11.09 4.97
CA ILE A 40 -7.62 -11.86 4.70
C ILE A 40 -7.16 -11.61 3.25
N SER A 41 -8.11 -11.57 2.30
CA SER A 41 -7.83 -11.16 0.91
C SER A 41 -7.18 -9.78 0.85
N GLY A 42 -7.79 -8.81 1.54
CA GLY A 42 -7.27 -7.45 1.65
C GLY A 42 -5.91 -7.39 2.35
N ALA A 43 -5.68 -8.15 3.42
CA ALA A 43 -4.40 -8.22 4.10
C ALA A 43 -3.28 -8.73 3.18
N LEU A 44 -3.56 -9.76 2.37
CA LEU A 44 -2.64 -10.32 1.39
C LEU A 44 -2.30 -9.28 0.30
N VAL A 45 -3.31 -8.60 -0.23
CA VAL A 45 -3.10 -7.48 -1.18
C VAL A 45 -2.24 -6.40 -0.54
N GLY A 46 -2.56 -6.00 0.68
CA GLY A 46 -1.81 -5.02 1.47
C GLY A 46 -0.33 -5.37 1.61
N LEU A 47 -0.03 -6.62 1.97
CA LEU A 47 1.35 -7.15 2.06
C LEU A 47 2.07 -7.14 0.71
N LEU A 48 1.42 -7.66 -0.33
CA LEU A 48 2.04 -7.80 -1.66
C LEU A 48 2.36 -6.46 -2.31
N ILE A 49 1.47 -5.47 -2.17
CA ILE A 49 1.69 -4.12 -2.71
C ILE A 49 2.74 -3.36 -1.88
N SER A 50 2.84 -3.63 -0.57
CA SER A 50 3.78 -2.94 0.31
C SER A 50 5.22 -3.49 0.27
N LEU A 51 5.42 -4.69 -0.30
CA LEU A 51 6.74 -5.30 -0.48
C LEU A 51 7.74 -4.44 -1.26
N PRO A 52 7.44 -3.94 -2.48
CA PRO A 52 8.38 -3.10 -3.22
C PRO A 52 8.74 -1.81 -2.47
N ASP A 53 7.76 -1.18 -1.82
CA ASP A 53 7.98 0.01 -0.98
C ASP A 53 8.92 -0.29 0.20
N ALA A 54 8.71 -1.44 0.85
CA ALA A 54 9.54 -1.89 1.98
C ALA A 54 11.00 -2.12 1.56
N PHE A 55 11.23 -2.68 0.37
CA PHE A 55 12.57 -2.84 -0.18
C PHE A 55 13.22 -1.50 -0.55
N ALA A 56 12.47 -0.61 -1.20
CA ALA A 56 12.98 0.70 -1.60
C ALA A 56 13.41 1.56 -0.40
N MET A 57 12.63 1.53 0.69
CA MET A 57 12.87 2.34 1.88
C MET A 57 13.61 1.60 2.99
N LYS A 58 13.93 0.32 2.82
CA LYS A 58 14.52 -0.57 3.85
C LYS A 58 13.75 -0.58 5.18
N SER A 59 12.46 -0.25 5.16
CA SER A 59 11.60 -0.15 6.35
C SER A 59 10.53 -1.24 6.32
N TYR A 60 10.92 -2.45 6.71
CA TYR A 60 10.07 -3.63 6.59
C TYR A 60 8.89 -3.62 7.55
N VAL A 61 9.16 -3.42 8.85
CA VAL A 61 8.12 -3.52 9.88
C VAL A 61 7.06 -2.44 9.70
N GLY A 62 7.48 -1.19 9.48
CA GLY A 62 6.55 -0.08 9.32
C GLY A 62 5.71 -0.18 8.06
N ILE A 63 6.34 -0.42 6.90
CA ILE A 63 5.64 -0.42 5.61
C ILE A 63 4.78 -1.66 5.44
N LEU A 64 5.31 -2.85 5.74
CA LEU A 64 4.54 -4.09 5.64
C LEU A 64 3.42 -4.15 6.69
N GLY A 65 3.70 -3.71 7.92
CA GLY A 65 2.70 -3.68 8.98
C GLY A 65 1.53 -2.76 8.67
N THR A 66 1.82 -1.54 8.22
CA THR A 66 0.77 -0.58 7.82
C THR A 66 0.01 -1.06 6.59
N GLY A 67 0.70 -1.62 5.60
CA GLY A 67 0.08 -2.21 4.42
C GLY A 67 -0.86 -3.36 4.73
N LEU A 68 -0.44 -4.27 5.60
CA LEU A 68 -1.24 -5.40 6.07
C LEU A 68 -2.51 -4.93 6.78
N ILE A 69 -2.37 -4.04 7.76
CA ILE A 69 -3.50 -3.52 8.56
C ILE A 69 -4.47 -2.76 7.65
N PHE A 70 -3.94 -1.86 6.82
CA PHE A 70 -4.77 -1.05 5.91
C PHE A 70 -5.50 -1.93 4.88
N GLY A 71 -4.80 -2.91 4.29
CA GLY A 71 -5.39 -3.86 3.36
C GLY A 71 -6.48 -4.70 4.01
N ALA A 72 -6.27 -5.19 5.24
CA ALA A 72 -7.27 -5.95 5.96
C ALA A 72 -8.55 -5.16 6.23
N ILE A 73 -8.39 -3.91 6.67
CA ILE A 73 -9.51 -2.99 6.92
C ILE A 73 -10.22 -2.66 5.60
N ALA A 74 -9.49 -2.37 4.53
CA ALA A 74 -10.05 -2.04 3.22
C ALA A 74 -10.87 -3.20 2.64
N GLY A 75 -10.34 -4.44 2.69
CA GLY A 75 -11.06 -5.63 2.21
C GLY A 75 -12.30 -5.94 3.06
N TRP A 76 -12.24 -5.71 4.37
CA TRP A 76 -13.40 -5.82 5.25
C TRP A 76 -14.46 -4.76 4.95
N ALA A 77 -14.06 -3.49 4.83
CA ALA A 77 -14.93 -2.36 4.54
C ALA A 77 -15.62 -2.51 3.18
N ALA A 78 -14.89 -2.99 2.16
CA ALA A 78 -15.46 -3.28 0.84
C ALA A 78 -16.57 -4.33 0.91
N LYS A 79 -16.41 -5.37 1.74
CA LYS A 79 -17.48 -6.36 1.97
C LYS A 79 -18.64 -5.77 2.76
N ALA A 80 -18.36 -4.94 3.76
CA ALA A 80 -19.37 -4.40 4.67
C ALA A 80 -20.28 -3.35 4.01
N TRP A 81 -19.75 -2.59 3.03
CA TRP A 81 -20.48 -1.49 2.38
C TRP A 81 -20.78 -1.72 0.89
N GLY A 82 -20.08 -2.65 0.24
CA GLY A 82 -20.30 -3.01 -1.16
C GLY A 82 -21.36 -4.10 -1.38
N SER A 83 -22.01 -4.56 -0.31
CA SER A 83 -23.10 -5.56 -0.33
C SER A 83 -24.47 -4.91 -0.41
#